data_AF-A0A2R6EDV0-F1
#
_entry.id   AF-A0A2R6EDV0-F1
#
_cell.length_a   1.000
_cell.length_b   1.000
_cell.length_c   1.000
_cell.angle_alpha   90.00
_cell.angle_beta   90.00
_cell.angle_gamma   90.00
#
_symmetry.space_group_name_H-M   'P 1'
#
loop_
_entity.id
_entity.type
_entity.pdbx_description
1 polymer ?
#
loop_
_entity_poly.entity_id
_entity_poly.type
_entity_poly.pdbx_seq_one_letter_code
_entity_poly.pdbx_strand_id
1 'polypeptide(L)'
;MADDEADEWRFSVDEVGPDDEDENEREAGWGNDGDATRDDDGPTVTVGGPERAAEELSEEGGNVAGTLAPGSAVEPGTPGFENVAFATAGAVLTAVVLAGIVVPLDPTTVGTITGVIVLGAGVLYALFRRF
;
A
#
# COMPACT_ATOMS: atom_id res chain seq x y z
N MET A 1 -10.48 -40.23 27.85
CA MET A 1 -10.88 -39.21 26.85
C MET A 1 -10.65 -37.89 27.55
N ALA A 2 -9.86 -37.00 26.94
CA ALA A 2 -9.56 -35.69 27.51
C ALA A 2 -10.72 -34.76 27.16
N ASP A 3 -11.38 -34.23 28.19
CA ASP A 3 -12.40 -33.18 28.06
C ASP A 3 -11.66 -31.84 27.98
N ASP A 4 -11.18 -31.50 26.79
CA ASP A 4 -10.70 -30.15 26.47
C ASP A 4 -11.89 -29.35 25.95
N GLU A 5 -12.80 -29.00 26.85
CA GLU A 5 -13.90 -28.07 26.58
C GLU A 5 -13.31 -26.66 26.39
N ALA A 6 -13.18 -26.30 25.12
CA ALA A 6 -13.30 -24.95 24.58
C ALA A 6 -13.05 -23.81 25.60
N ASP A 7 -11.79 -23.37 25.67
CA ASP A 7 -11.48 -21.96 25.87
C ASP A 7 -12.08 -21.17 24.69
N GLU A 8 -13.39 -21.00 24.70
CA GLU A 8 -14.12 -20.15 23.78
C GLU A 8 -13.79 -18.71 24.16
N TRP A 9 -12.96 -18.09 23.34
CA TRP A 9 -12.56 -16.70 23.47
C TRP A 9 -13.81 -15.81 23.44
N ARG A 10 -14.30 -15.40 24.62
CA ARG A 10 -15.39 -14.44 24.76
C ARG A 10 -14.81 -13.03 24.66
N PHE A 11 -14.91 -12.46 23.46
CA PHE A 11 -14.72 -11.03 23.27
C PHE A 11 -15.90 -10.32 23.95
N SER A 12 -15.68 -9.70 25.11
CA SER A 12 -16.66 -8.78 25.68
C SER A 12 -16.66 -7.52 24.81
N VAL A 13 -17.57 -7.48 23.84
CA VAL A 13 -17.92 -6.24 23.14
C VAL A 13 -18.67 -5.39 24.16
N ASP A 14 -18.02 -4.32 24.60
CA ASP A 14 -18.67 -3.26 25.35
C ASP A 14 -19.58 -2.51 24.36
N GLU A 15 -20.90 -2.75 24.47
CA GLU A 15 -21.93 -2.09 23.68
C GLU A 15 -21.97 -0.61 24.09
N VAL A 16 -21.35 0.26 23.29
CA VAL A 16 -21.45 1.72 23.46
C VAL A 16 -22.33 2.29 22.36
N GLY A 17 -23.63 2.30 22.62
CA GLY A 17 -24.64 3.05 21.88
C GLY A 17 -25.65 3.65 22.87
N PRO A 18 -26.04 4.93 22.71
CA PRO A 18 -26.92 5.60 23.66
C PRO A 18 -28.31 4.94 23.65
N ASP A 19 -28.83 4.63 24.85
CA ASP A 19 -30.17 4.11 25.09
C ASP A 19 -31.22 5.15 24.68
N ASP A 20 -31.82 5.00 23.50
CA ASP A 20 -33.05 5.70 23.11
C ASP A 20 -34.02 4.68 22.48
N GLU A 21 -34.71 3.91 23.32
CA GLU A 21 -35.90 3.14 22.92
C GLU A 21 -37.14 4.06 22.97
N ASP A 22 -37.35 4.85 21.93
CA ASP A 22 -38.64 5.49 21.65
C ASP A 22 -39.26 4.89 20.37
N GLU A 23 -40.13 3.91 20.60
CA GLU A 23 -41.43 3.70 19.96
C GLU A 23 -41.64 3.86 18.42
N ASN A 24 -42.11 2.74 17.85
CA ASN A 24 -43.22 2.62 16.91
C ASN A 24 -43.02 2.89 15.39
N GLU A 25 -42.99 1.74 14.69
CA GLU A 25 -43.79 1.39 13.50
C GLU A 25 -43.62 2.12 12.16
N ARG A 26 -43.54 1.28 11.10
CA ARG A 26 -43.79 1.49 9.66
C ARG A 26 -42.50 1.58 8.84
N GLU A 27 -42.34 0.93 7.69
CA GLU A 27 -43.13 0.01 6.90
C GLU A 27 -42.16 -0.45 5.80
N ALA A 28 -42.14 -1.75 5.47
CA ALA A 28 -41.32 -2.25 4.38
C ALA A 28 -41.85 -1.71 3.04
N GLY A 29 -41.03 -0.98 2.30
CA GLY A 29 -41.42 -0.42 1.01
C GLY A 29 -40.22 -0.14 0.10
N TRP A 30 -39.67 -1.18 -0.50
CA TRP A 30 -38.84 -1.04 -1.70
C TRP A 30 -39.75 -0.68 -2.87
N GLY A 31 -39.57 0.52 -3.46
CA GLY A 31 -40.16 0.81 -4.76
C GLY A 31 -40.27 2.29 -5.13
N ASN A 32 -39.48 2.65 -6.14
CA ASN A 32 -39.88 3.44 -7.30
C ASN A 32 -39.64 4.97 -7.29
N ASP A 33 -38.51 5.31 -7.90
CA ASP A 33 -38.35 6.31 -8.98
C ASP A 33 -39.02 7.68 -8.79
N GLY A 34 -38.19 8.63 -8.35
CA GLY A 34 -38.46 10.06 -8.39
C GLY A 34 -37.29 10.80 -9.02
N ASP A 35 -37.45 11.09 -10.30
CA ASP A 35 -36.76 12.08 -11.11
C ASP A 35 -36.33 13.34 -10.32
N ALA A 36 -35.02 13.59 -10.26
CA ALA A 36 -34.44 14.90 -9.96
C ALA A 36 -33.13 15.08 -10.76
N THR A 37 -33.28 15.84 -11.83
CA THR A 37 -32.27 16.51 -12.64
C THR A 37 -30.95 16.87 -11.94
N ARG A 38 -29.86 16.47 -12.60
CA ARG A 38 -28.58 17.17 -12.90
C ARG A 38 -28.20 18.42 -12.08
N ASP A 39 -26.87 18.50 -11.92
CA ASP A 39 -26.04 19.65 -11.53
C ASP A 39 -25.79 19.77 -10.02
N ASP A 40 -24.93 18.87 -9.51
CA ASP A 40 -24.19 19.13 -8.28
C ASP A 40 -22.72 19.40 -8.64
N ASP A 41 -22.52 20.56 -9.27
CA ASP A 41 -21.22 21.22 -9.34
C ASP A 41 -20.85 21.67 -7.93
N GLY A 42 -20.22 20.77 -7.18
CA GLY A 42 -19.63 21.07 -5.89
C GLY A 42 -18.60 22.21 -6.00
N PRO A 43 -18.48 23.08 -4.98
CA PRO A 43 -17.79 24.34 -5.10
C PRO A 43 -16.27 24.17 -5.30
N THR A 44 -15.80 24.34 -6.54
CA THR A 44 -14.40 24.68 -6.78
C THR A 44 -14.13 26.07 -6.22
N VAL A 45 -13.49 26.11 -5.05
CA VAL A 45 -12.94 27.32 -4.47
C VAL A 45 -11.74 27.76 -5.32
N THR A 46 -11.99 28.51 -6.39
CA THR A 46 -10.97 29.33 -7.05
C THR A 46 -10.90 30.67 -6.31
N VAL A 47 -9.93 30.82 -5.40
CA VAL A 47 -9.56 32.13 -4.88
C VAL A 47 -8.76 32.84 -5.98
N GLY A 48 -9.49 33.57 -6.83
CA GLY A 48 -8.93 34.33 -7.94
C GLY A 48 -9.58 33.93 -9.27
N GLY A 49 -10.28 34.87 -9.90
CA GLY A 49 -10.94 34.66 -11.19
C GLY A 49 -9.98 34.26 -12.31
N PRO A 50 -10.50 33.98 -13.52
CA PRO A 50 -9.73 33.47 -14.66
C PRO A 50 -8.54 34.36 -15.07
N GLU A 51 -8.57 35.63 -14.70
CA GLU A 51 -7.48 36.58 -14.91
C GLU A 51 -6.30 36.38 -13.93
N ARG A 52 -6.56 35.95 -12.68
CA ARG A 52 -5.51 35.60 -11.71
C ARG A 52 -4.91 34.22 -11.98
N ALA A 53 -5.72 33.28 -12.47
CA ALA A 53 -5.25 31.96 -12.90
C ALA A 53 -4.25 32.07 -14.07
N ALA A 54 -4.41 33.04 -14.96
CA ALA A 54 -3.46 33.29 -16.05
C ALA A 54 -2.14 33.91 -15.56
N GLU A 55 -2.17 34.75 -14.51
CA GLU A 55 -0.98 35.33 -13.89
C GLU A 55 -0.22 34.31 -13.03
N GLU A 56 -0.90 33.45 -12.27
CA GLU A 56 -0.25 32.41 -11.43
C GLU A 56 0.34 31.24 -12.24
N LEU A 57 -0.15 30.99 -13.46
CA LEU A 57 0.47 30.01 -14.38
C LEU A 57 1.80 30.49 -14.99
N SER A 58 2.12 31.79 -14.86
CA SER A 58 3.27 32.39 -15.53
C SER A 58 4.50 32.55 -14.64
N GLU A 59 4.39 32.39 -13.31
CA GLU A 59 5.52 32.70 -12.41
C GLU A 59 5.97 31.60 -11.43
N GLU A 60 5.24 30.49 -11.23
CA GLU A 60 5.80 29.40 -10.42
C GLU A 60 5.23 28.05 -10.86
N GLY A 61 6.12 27.12 -11.24
CA GLY A 61 5.77 25.82 -11.79
C GLY A 61 4.95 24.95 -10.83
N GLY A 62 3.63 25.05 -10.90
CA GLY A 62 2.67 24.20 -10.21
C GLY A 62 2.55 22.80 -10.83
N ASN A 63 3.61 21.98 -10.71
CA ASN A 63 3.52 20.55 -11.00
C ASN A 63 2.86 19.82 -9.80
N VAL A 64 1.53 19.67 -9.82
CA VAL A 64 0.81 18.78 -8.89
C VAL A 64 1.12 17.29 -9.09
N ALA A 65 1.81 16.94 -10.18
CA ALA A 65 2.22 15.57 -10.48
C ALA A 65 3.53 15.14 -9.78
N GLY A 66 4.21 16.05 -9.06
CA GLY A 66 5.56 15.82 -8.55
C GLY A 66 6.58 15.71 -9.70
N THR A 67 7.75 16.32 -9.54
CA THR A 67 8.82 16.13 -10.53
C THR A 67 9.36 14.70 -10.35
N LEU A 68 9.15 13.82 -11.33
CA LEU A 68 9.80 12.49 -11.35
C LEU A 68 11.33 12.60 -11.44
N ALA A 69 11.83 13.78 -11.80
CA ALA A 69 13.24 14.11 -11.74
C ALA A 69 13.59 14.62 -10.33
N PRO A 70 14.59 14.02 -9.66
CA PRO A 70 15.13 14.59 -8.44
C PRO A 70 15.71 15.98 -8.71
N GLY A 71 15.54 16.91 -7.76
CA GLY A 71 16.01 18.29 -7.86
C GLY A 71 17.53 18.45 -7.93
N SER A 72 18.27 17.35 -7.75
CA SER A 72 19.70 17.24 -7.95
C SER A 72 20.04 15.87 -8.53
N ALA A 73 21.16 15.77 -9.25
CA ALA A 73 21.67 14.48 -9.69
C ALA A 73 21.99 13.61 -8.47
N VAL A 74 21.48 12.37 -8.46
CA VAL A 74 21.82 11.38 -7.43
C VAL A 74 23.18 10.80 -7.80
N GLU A 75 24.18 11.01 -6.94
CA GLU A 75 25.51 10.42 -7.13
C GLU A 75 25.45 8.91 -6.84
N PRO A 76 25.89 8.05 -7.77
CA PRO A 76 25.97 6.61 -7.51
C PRO A 76 26.98 6.32 -6.39
N GLY A 77 26.52 5.68 -5.31
CA GLY A 77 27.40 5.24 -4.21
C GLY A 77 27.70 3.73 -4.25
N THR A 78 28.77 3.32 -3.58
CA THR A 78 29.04 1.89 -3.33
C THR A 78 28.07 1.37 -2.26
N PRO A 79 27.38 0.23 -2.49
CA PRO A 79 26.43 -0.29 -1.52
C PRO A 79 27.15 -0.77 -0.25
N GLY A 80 26.61 -0.41 0.92
CA GLY A 80 27.06 -0.96 2.21
C GLY A 80 26.75 -2.45 2.33
N PHE A 81 27.60 -3.20 3.02
CA PHE A 81 27.40 -4.65 3.22
C PHE A 81 26.06 -4.97 3.89
N GLU A 82 25.71 -4.22 4.93
CA GLU A 82 24.45 -4.39 5.67
C GLU A 82 23.22 -4.21 4.78
N ASN A 83 23.23 -3.16 3.94
CA ASN A 83 22.15 -2.92 2.97
C ASN A 83 22.01 -4.08 1.98
N VAL A 84 23.14 -4.60 1.47
CA VAL A 84 23.11 -5.77 0.59
C VAL A 84 22.59 -6.99 1.32
N ALA A 85 23.01 -7.24 2.55
CA ALA A 85 22.55 -8.38 3.33
C ALA A 85 21.03 -8.34 3.57
N PHE A 86 20.48 -7.19 3.99
CA PHE A 86 19.04 -7.03 4.20
C PHE A 86 18.24 -7.11 2.90
N ALA A 87 18.71 -6.46 1.83
CA ALA A 87 18.06 -6.54 0.52
C ALA A 87 18.05 -7.98 -0.01
N THR A 88 19.16 -8.70 0.16
CA THR A 88 19.29 -10.11 -0.25
C THR A 88 18.36 -11.00 0.58
N ALA A 89 18.31 -10.83 1.89
CA ALA A 89 17.42 -11.59 2.77
C ALA A 89 15.94 -11.35 2.42
N GLY A 90 15.56 -10.09 2.19
CA GLY A 90 14.23 -9.72 1.73
C GLY A 90 13.90 -10.36 0.38
N ALA A 91 14.82 -10.28 -0.59
CA ALA A 91 14.63 -10.89 -1.91
C ALA A 91 14.47 -12.41 -1.84
N VAL A 92 15.28 -13.11 -1.02
CA VAL A 92 15.15 -14.55 -0.79
C VAL A 92 13.77 -14.88 -0.19
N LEU A 93 13.38 -14.18 0.87
CA LEU A 93 12.08 -14.41 1.52
C LEU A 93 10.93 -14.20 0.53
N THR A 94 10.91 -13.08 -0.18
CA THR A 94 9.87 -12.77 -1.17
C THR A 94 9.84 -13.82 -2.28
N ALA A 95 11.00 -14.20 -2.84
CA ALA A 95 11.06 -15.20 -3.90
C ALA A 95 10.55 -16.57 -3.45
N VAL A 96 10.92 -17.02 -2.23
CA VAL A 96 10.45 -18.28 -1.67
C VAL A 96 8.95 -18.23 -1.41
N VAL A 97 8.42 -17.15 -0.83
CA VAL A 97 6.97 -16.99 -0.59
C VAL A 97 6.20 -17.04 -1.91
N LEU A 98 6.63 -16.28 -2.92
CA LEU A 98 5.97 -16.27 -4.22
C LEU A 98 6.06 -17.63 -4.92
N ALA A 99 7.21 -18.31 -4.85
CA ALA A 99 7.35 -19.66 -5.39
C ALA A 99 6.37 -20.64 -4.70
N GLY A 100 6.19 -20.52 -3.37
CA GLY A 100 5.26 -21.34 -2.61
C GLY A 100 3.78 -21.14 -2.93
N ILE A 101 3.41 -20.02 -3.54
CA ILE A 101 2.06 -19.78 -4.05
C ILE A 101 1.81 -20.60 -5.33
N VAL A 102 2.83 -20.75 -6.17
CA VAL A 102 2.70 -21.34 -7.52
C VAL A 102 2.98 -22.85 -7.51
N VAL A 103 3.92 -23.29 -6.68
CA VAL A 103 4.37 -24.69 -6.60
C VAL A 103 4.63 -25.12 -5.15
N PRO A 104 4.44 -26.40 -4.81
CA PRO A 104 4.84 -26.92 -3.50
C PRO A 104 6.36 -26.79 -3.33
N LEU A 105 6.78 -26.21 -2.22
CA LEU A 105 8.20 -26.00 -1.91
C LEU A 105 8.82 -27.25 -1.31
N ASP A 106 9.85 -27.76 -1.95
CA ASP A 106 10.76 -28.74 -1.37
C ASP A 106 12.11 -28.08 -1.00
N PRO A 107 12.93 -28.72 -0.15
CA PRO A 107 14.21 -28.15 0.28
C PRO A 107 15.16 -27.81 -0.87
N THR A 108 15.12 -28.56 -1.98
CA THR A 108 15.96 -28.31 -3.16
C THR A 108 15.55 -27.02 -3.85
N THR A 109 14.25 -26.79 -4.02
CA THR A 109 13.73 -25.56 -4.63
C THR A 109 14.11 -24.33 -3.79
N VAL A 110 13.89 -24.40 -2.47
CA VAL A 110 14.26 -23.31 -1.55
C VAL A 110 15.77 -23.04 -1.57
N GLY A 111 16.58 -24.11 -1.55
CA GLY A 111 18.04 -24.01 -1.63
C GLY A 111 18.51 -23.40 -2.95
N THR A 112 17.88 -23.75 -4.07
CA THR A 112 18.20 -23.21 -5.38
C THR A 112 17.88 -21.72 -5.48
N ILE A 113 16.68 -21.31 -5.06
CA ILE A 113 16.28 -19.89 -5.03
C ILE A 113 17.27 -19.08 -4.18
N THR A 114 17.52 -19.56 -2.96
CA THR A 114 18.44 -18.90 -2.03
C THR A 114 19.84 -18.79 -2.62
N GLY A 115 20.37 -19.89 -3.16
CA GLY A 115 21.71 -19.95 -3.72
C GLY A 115 21.90 -19.00 -4.91
N VAL A 116 20.95 -18.98 -5.84
CA VAL A 116 20.98 -18.09 -7.01
C VAL A 116 20.96 -16.62 -6.59
N ILE A 117 20.07 -16.24 -5.68
CA ILE A 117 19.94 -14.86 -5.22
C ILE A 117 21.19 -14.41 -4.46
N VAL A 118 21.70 -15.23 -3.53
CA VAL A 118 22.91 -14.92 -2.75
C VAL A 118 24.14 -14.81 -3.66
N LEU A 119 24.30 -15.72 -4.62
CA LEU A 119 25.39 -15.63 -5.61
C LEU A 119 25.29 -14.35 -6.44
N GLY A 120 24.09 -14.04 -6.96
CA GLY A 120 23.85 -12.83 -7.74
C GLY A 120 24.17 -11.56 -6.94
N ALA A 121 23.67 -11.47 -5.71
CA ALA A 121 23.96 -10.36 -4.80
C ALA A 121 25.46 -10.25 -4.49
N GLY A 122 26.13 -11.36 -4.24
CA GLY A 122 27.57 -11.40 -3.99
C GLY A 122 28.41 -10.92 -5.19
N VAL A 123 28.06 -11.36 -6.39
CA VAL A 123 28.72 -10.90 -7.64
C VAL A 123 28.50 -9.41 -7.84
N LEU A 124 27.27 -8.91 -7.70
CA LEU A 124 26.97 -7.49 -7.82
C LEU A 124 27.72 -6.67 -6.78
N TYR A 125 27.72 -7.09 -5.51
CA TYR A 125 28.46 -6.44 -4.45
C TYR A 125 29.96 -6.36 -4.76
N ALA A 126 30.56 -7.46 -5.22
CA ALA A 126 31.97 -7.49 -5.60
C ALA A 126 32.27 -6.55 -6.78
N LEU A 127 31.39 -6.47 -7.77
CA LEU A 127 31.52 -5.55 -8.90
C LEU A 127 31.45 -4.09 -8.46
N PHE A 128 30.47 -3.72 -7.64
CA PHE A 128 30.31 -2.35 -7.17
C PHE A 128 31.44 -1.90 -6.24
N ARG A 129 32.07 -2.83 -5.51
CA ARG A 129 33.19 -2.50 -4.61
C ARG A 129 34.54 -2.43 -5.33
N ARG A 130 34.61 -2.86 -6.59
CA ARG A 130 35.82 -2.81 -7.41
C ARG A 130 36.08 -1.42 -7.99
N PHE A 131 35.02 -0.64 -8.19
CA PHE A 131 35.06 0.71 -8.74
C PHE A 131 34.86 1.73 -7.62
#